data_AF-A0A3C0R442-F1
#
_entry.id   AF-A0A3C0R442-F1
#
_cell.length_a   1.000
_cell.length_b   1.000
_cell.length_c   1.000
_cell.angle_alpha   90.00
_cell.angle_beta   90.00
_cell.angle_gamma   90.00
#
_symmetry.space_group_name_H-M   'P 1'
#
loop_
_entity.id
_entity.type
_entity.pdbx_description
1 polymer ?
#
loop_
_entity_poly.entity_id
_entity_poly.type
_entity_poly.pdbx_seq_one_letter_code
_entity_poly.pdbx_strand_id
1 'polypeptide(L)' 'IAKLVREIGGKNLEGPELCSEYSLGYYAFFFEDPDGNKLEICCRENPIVAE' A
#
# COMPACT_ATOMS: atom_id res chain seq x y z
N ILE A 1 5.97 -3.37 7.58
CA ILE A 1 4.70 -4.10 7.33
C ILE A 1 4.74 -4.88 6.02
N ALA A 2 5.11 -4.27 4.88
CA ALA A 2 5.21 -4.97 3.58
C ALA A 2 6.01 -6.29 3.61
N LYS A 3 7.14 -6.34 4.35
CA LYS A 3 7.91 -7.58 4.54
C LYS A 3 7.06 -8.72 5.15
N LEU A 4 6.27 -8.41 6.18
CA LEU A 4 5.40 -9.39 6.82
C LEU A 4 4.33 -9.91 5.84
N VAL A 5 3.71 -9.02 5.06
CA VAL A 5 2.71 -9.40 4.04
C VAL A 5 3.29 -10.39 3.01
N ARG A 6 4.54 -10.18 2.59
CA ARG A 6 5.28 -11.11 1.71
C ARG A 6 5.47 -12.48 2.36
N GLU A 7 5.74 -12.53 3.65
CA GLU A 7 6.00 -13.76 4.41
C GLU A 7 4.73 -14.55 4.72
N ILE A 8 3.59 -13.88 4.93
CA ILE A 8 2.32 -14.51 5.33
C ILE A 8 1.40 -14.86 4.15
N GLY A 9 1.84 -14.65 2.91
CA GLY A 9 1.11 -15.10 1.71
C GLY A 9 0.17 -14.07 1.07
N GLY A 10 0.46 -12.78 1.19
CA GLY A 10 -0.23 -11.76 0.37
C GLY A 10 -0.04 -12.04 -1.13
N LYS A 11 -1.05 -11.71 -1.93
CA LYS A 11 -1.08 -11.94 -3.38
C LYS A 11 -0.91 -10.62 -4.13
N ASN A 12 -0.55 -10.68 -5.42
CA ASN A 12 -0.49 -9.51 -6.32
C ASN A 12 0.23 -8.30 -5.69
N LEU A 13 1.47 -8.53 -5.27
CA LEU A 13 2.27 -7.58 -4.48
C LEU A 13 2.91 -6.51 -5.37
N GLU A 14 2.65 -5.24 -5.10
CA GLU A 14 3.21 -4.07 -5.81
C GLU A 14 3.85 -3.08 -4.83
N GLY A 15 5.02 -2.54 -5.17
CA GLY A 15 5.84 -1.71 -4.27
C GLY A 15 6.63 -2.51 -3.19
N PRO A 16 7.04 -1.90 -2.07
CA PRO A 16 6.69 -0.55 -1.63
C PRO A 16 7.50 0.52 -2.36
N GLU A 17 6.85 1.58 -2.81
CA GLU A 17 7.47 2.65 -3.61
C GLU A 17 6.82 4.02 -3.40
N LEU A 18 7.50 5.07 -3.87
CA LEU A 18 6.94 6.43 -3.94
C LEU A 18 6.05 6.54 -5.18
N CYS A 19 4.74 6.49 -5.01
CA CYS A 19 3.78 6.60 -6.11
C CYS A 19 3.42 8.08 -6.32
N SER A 20 4.39 8.83 -6.84
CA SER A 20 4.29 10.29 -7.09
C SER A 20 3.15 10.69 -8.04
N GLU A 21 2.63 9.75 -8.83
CA GLU A 21 1.47 9.92 -9.70
C GLU A 21 0.14 10.09 -8.93
N TYR A 22 0.06 9.64 -7.68
CA TYR A 22 -1.13 9.82 -6.84
C TYR A 22 -1.09 11.12 -6.06
N SER A 23 0.01 11.40 -5.36
CA SER A 23 0.29 12.67 -4.69
C SER A 23 1.74 12.75 -4.23
N LEU A 24 2.24 13.97 -3.98
CA LEU A 24 3.59 14.18 -3.50
C LEU A 24 3.79 13.54 -2.12
N GLY A 25 4.87 12.77 -1.94
CA GLY A 25 5.17 12.11 -0.67
C GLY A 25 4.28 10.91 -0.34
N TYR A 26 3.52 10.40 -1.32
CA TYR A 26 2.72 9.18 -1.17
C TYR A 26 3.60 7.94 -1.33
N TYR A 27 3.88 7.25 -0.24
CA TYR A 27 4.62 6.00 -0.23
C TYR A 27 3.68 4.84 0.10
N ALA A 28 3.56 3.87 -0.81
CA ALA A 28 2.55 2.82 -0.66
C ALA A 28 3.06 1.44 -1.08
N PHE A 29 2.37 0.44 -0.55
CA PHE A 29 2.48 -0.97 -0.88
C PHE A 29 1.09 -1.53 -1.08
N PHE A 30 0.85 -2.16 -2.23
CA PHE A 30 -0.44 -2.75 -2.58
C PHE A 30 -0.34 -4.27 -2.60
N PHE A 31 -1.41 -4.92 -2.17
CA PHE A 31 -1.51 -6.37 -2.18
C PHE A 31 -2.97 -6.80 -2.18
N GLU A 32 -3.20 -8.07 -2.47
CA GLU A 32 -4.48 -8.73 -2.29
C GLU A 32 -4.43 -9.70 -1.11
N ASP A 33 -5.52 -9.74 -0.34
CA ASP A 33 -5.74 -10.76 0.67
C ASP A 33 -6.19 -12.11 0.04
N PRO A 34 -6.36 -13.18 0.84
CA PRO A 34 -6.79 -14.47 0.31
C PRO A 34 -8.13 -14.45 -0.41
N ASP A 35 -9.03 -13.54 -0.04
CA ASP A 35 -10.39 -13.38 -0.59
C ASP A 35 -10.40 -12.50 -1.86
N GLY A 36 -9.25 -11.93 -2.24
CA GLY A 36 -9.09 -11.08 -3.41
C GLY A 36 -9.40 -9.61 -3.15
N ASN A 37 -9.53 -9.19 -1.89
CA ASN A 37 -9.67 -7.77 -1.56
C ASN A 37 -8.35 -7.06 -1.78
N LYS A 38 -8.39 -5.94 -2.53
CA LYS A 38 -7.24 -5.07 -2.72
C LYS A 38 -7.06 -4.17 -1.51
N LEU A 39 -5.88 -4.24 -0.89
CA LEU A 39 -5.52 -3.49 0.30
C LEU A 39 -4.23 -2.71 0.03
N GLU A 40 -4.10 -1.57 0.72
CA GLU A 40 -2.88 -0.77 0.71
C GLU A 40 -2.34 -0.54 2.12
N ILE A 41 -1.02 -0.49 2.23
CA ILE A 41 -0.33 0.10 3.37
C ILE A 41 0.35 1.36 2.85
N CYS A 42 -0.11 2.53 3.30
CA CYS A 42 0.41 3.80 2.83
C CYS A 42 0.94 4.68 3.98
N CYS A 43 1.91 5.52 3.64
CA CYS A 43 2.38 6.64 4.45
C CYS A 43 2.25 7.91 3.60
N ARG A 44 1.65 8.96 4.17
CA ARG A 44 1.45 10.25 3.50
C ARG A 44 2.02 11.34 4.39
N GLU A 45 2.88 12.18 3.83
CA GLU A 45 3.38 13.36 4.56
C GLU A 45 2.26 14.39 4.80
N ASN A 46 1.32 14.51 3.86
CA ASN A 46 0.15 15.40 3.96
C ASN A 46 -1.14 14.58 3.75
N PRO A 47 -1.67 13.93 4.80
CA PRO A 47 -2.88 13.13 4.67
C PRO A 47 -4.09 14.02 4.37
N ILE A 48 -4.88 13.62 3.38
CA ILE A 48 -6.21 14.20 3.12
C ILE A 48 -7.16 13.56 4.13
N VAL A 49 -7.69 14.36 5.06
CA VAL A 49 -8.67 13.91 6.06
C VAL A 49 -10.05 14.22 5.50
N ALA A 50 -10.92 13.20 5.39
CA ALA A 50 -12.32 13.42 5.05
C ALA A 50 -13.02 14.15 6.22
N GLU A 51 -13.89 15.10 5.90
CA GLU A 51 -14.75 15.80 6.87
C GLU A 51 -15.81 14.88 7.49
#